data_AF-A0A2K4G2H0-F1
#
_entry.id   AF-A0A2K4G2H0-F1
#
_cell.length_a   1.000
_cell.length_b   1.000
_cell.length_c   1.000
_cell.angle_alpha   90.00
_cell.angle_beta   90.00
_cell.angle_gamma   90.00
#
_symmetry.space_group_name_H-M   'P 1'
#
loop_
_entity.id
_entity.type
_entity.pdbx_description
1 polymer ?
#
loop_
_entity_poly.entity_id
_entity_poly.type
_entity_poly.pdbx_seq_one_letter_code
_entity_poly.pdbx_strand_id
1 'polypeptide(L)'
;MRRYHITVGAKTTVNGTVLTGYEYSTINGQAMAREGDEIDCPECDSTGVIVCDGPHLVDLLDGRPAALDGDLCRCKCDPPPRLIANQNLRCQLFDNVAPRPRATAQPAAPTAHHPVAEPRPSSFTPAPNRPTSTFAPLPGQVCENLWREYQQRA
;
A
#
# COMPACT_ATOMS: atom_id res chain seq x y z
N MET A 1 4.04 6.24 -14.62
CA MET A 1 2.62 6.34 -15.01
C MET A 1 1.76 6.80 -13.83
N ARG A 2 0.60 7.44 -14.09
CA ARG A 2 -0.41 7.76 -13.06
C ARG A 2 -1.57 6.77 -13.16
N ARG A 3 -2.13 6.32 -12.04
CA ARG A 3 -3.42 5.62 -12.00
C ARG A 3 -4.33 6.33 -11.01
N TYR A 4 -5.49 6.79 -11.48
CA TYR A 4 -6.43 7.55 -10.66
C TYR A 4 -7.28 6.64 -9.79
N HIS A 5 -7.67 7.08 -8.61
CA HIS A 5 -8.57 6.30 -7.76
C HIS A 5 -9.97 6.23 -8.39
N ILE A 6 -10.62 5.09 -8.22
CA ILE A 6 -12.01 4.87 -8.63
C ILE A 6 -12.94 5.37 -7.52
N THR A 7 -14.04 6.01 -7.89
CA THR A 7 -15.15 6.32 -6.97
C THR A 7 -16.45 5.72 -7.48
N VAL A 8 -17.47 5.70 -6.62
CA VAL A 8 -18.84 5.34 -6.99
C VAL A 8 -19.30 6.15 -8.21
N GLY A 9 -20.01 5.48 -9.12
CA GLY A 9 -20.46 6.05 -10.39
C GLY A 9 -19.41 6.01 -11.52
N ALA A 10 -18.16 5.61 -11.23
CA ALA A 10 -17.16 5.36 -12.27
C ALA A 10 -17.62 4.27 -13.24
N LYS A 11 -17.15 4.37 -14.48
CA LYS A 11 -17.56 3.49 -15.57
C LYS A 11 -16.53 2.42 -15.85
N THR A 12 -16.97 1.34 -16.48
CA THR A 12 -16.08 0.36 -17.12
C THR A 12 -16.01 0.59 -18.62
N THR A 13 -15.07 -0.08 -19.30
CA THR A 13 -14.94 -0.10 -20.77
C THR A 13 -16.18 -0.61 -21.51
N VAL A 14 -17.12 -1.25 -20.82
CA VAL A 14 -18.39 -1.75 -21.37
C VAL A 14 -19.61 -1.05 -20.73
N ASN A 15 -19.42 0.19 -20.25
CA ASN A 15 -20.45 1.04 -19.64
C ASN A 15 -21.05 0.53 -18.32
N GLY A 16 -20.47 -0.51 -17.70
CA GLY A 16 -20.80 -0.90 -16.32
C GLY A 16 -20.49 0.20 -15.31
N THR A 17 -21.18 0.21 -14.18
CA THR A 17 -21.14 1.30 -13.19
C THR A 17 -20.76 0.78 -11.81
N VAL A 18 -19.78 1.39 -11.17
CA VAL A 18 -19.41 1.10 -9.77
C VAL A 18 -20.53 1.56 -8.84
N LEU A 19 -21.05 0.64 -8.04
CA LEU A 19 -22.22 0.85 -7.17
C LEU A 19 -21.84 1.20 -5.74
N THR A 20 -20.87 0.47 -5.17
CA THR A 20 -20.50 0.61 -3.77
C THR A 20 -19.11 1.21 -3.61
N GLY A 21 -18.85 1.77 -2.43
CA GLY A 21 -17.57 2.36 -2.06
C GLY A 21 -17.45 2.50 -0.55
N TYR A 22 -16.34 3.04 -0.08
CA TYR A 22 -16.09 3.33 1.32
C TYR A 22 -16.50 4.75 1.67
N GLU A 23 -17.62 4.90 2.37
CA GLU A 23 -18.23 6.21 2.65
C GLU A 23 -17.36 7.13 3.52
N TYR A 24 -16.47 6.57 4.34
CA TYR A 24 -15.55 7.35 5.19
C TYR A 24 -14.34 7.90 4.44
N SER A 25 -14.18 7.59 3.14
CA SER A 25 -13.17 8.22 2.29
C SER A 25 -13.77 8.63 0.96
N THR A 26 -13.83 9.93 0.72
CA THR A 26 -14.47 10.48 -0.48
C THR A 26 -13.50 11.33 -1.30
N ILE A 27 -13.78 11.41 -2.59
CA ILE A 27 -13.13 12.36 -3.52
C ILE A 27 -14.27 13.11 -4.20
N ASN A 28 -14.28 14.45 -4.08
CA ASN A 28 -15.36 15.31 -4.56
C ASN A 28 -16.76 14.85 -4.09
N GLY A 29 -16.85 14.38 -2.84
CA GLY A 29 -18.11 13.90 -2.25
C GLY A 29 -18.58 12.53 -2.75
N GLN A 30 -17.82 11.84 -3.61
CA GLN A 30 -18.10 10.46 -4.02
C GLN A 30 -17.24 9.48 -3.24
N ALA A 31 -17.85 8.40 -2.74
CA ALA A 31 -17.13 7.36 -1.98
C ALA A 31 -16.06 6.69 -2.85
N MET A 32 -14.87 6.48 -2.29
CA MET A 32 -13.79 5.76 -2.96
C MET A 32 -14.08 4.27 -3.02
N ALA A 33 -13.86 3.67 -4.18
CA ALA A 33 -14.06 2.23 -4.38
C ALA A 33 -12.81 1.43 -4.03
N ARG A 34 -13.00 0.16 -3.72
CA ARG A 34 -11.98 -0.78 -3.23
C ARG A 34 -12.16 -2.15 -3.84
N GLU A 35 -11.12 -2.98 -3.79
CA GLU A 35 -11.20 -4.38 -4.21
C GLU A 35 -12.39 -5.10 -3.56
N GLY A 36 -13.29 -5.65 -4.37
CA GLY A 36 -14.51 -6.34 -3.96
C GLY A 36 -15.78 -5.47 -3.98
N ASP A 37 -15.69 -4.17 -4.25
CA ASP A 37 -16.89 -3.33 -4.38
C ASP A 37 -17.65 -3.68 -5.66
N GLU A 38 -18.97 -3.52 -5.64
CA GLU A 38 -19.88 -4.04 -6.65
C GLU A 38 -19.94 -3.13 -7.89
N ILE A 39 -20.12 -3.76 -9.05
CA ILE A 39 -20.28 -3.11 -10.34
C ILE A 39 -21.51 -3.70 -11.03
N ASP A 40 -22.44 -2.84 -11.44
CA ASP A 40 -23.50 -3.23 -12.38
C ASP A 40 -22.93 -3.32 -13.80
N CYS A 41 -23.02 -4.47 -14.46
CA CYS A 41 -22.52 -4.67 -15.82
C CYS A 41 -23.68 -4.89 -16.81
N PRO A 42 -24.03 -3.90 -17.64
CA PRO A 42 -25.14 -4.01 -18.58
C PRO A 42 -24.83 -4.93 -19.78
N GLU A 43 -23.56 -5.12 -20.11
CA GLU A 43 -23.13 -5.94 -21.26
C GLU A 43 -23.46 -7.43 -21.06
N CYS A 44 -23.33 -7.93 -19.83
CA CYS A 44 -23.56 -9.34 -19.51
C CYS A 44 -24.67 -9.56 -18.47
N ASP A 45 -25.43 -8.50 -18.18
CA ASP A 45 -26.56 -8.48 -17.24
C ASP A 45 -26.24 -9.17 -15.91
N SER A 46 -25.16 -8.73 -15.28
CA SER A 46 -24.73 -9.28 -13.99
C SER A 46 -23.99 -8.26 -13.13
N THR A 47 -24.04 -8.49 -11.82
CA THR A 47 -23.19 -7.78 -10.87
C THR A 47 -21.79 -8.39 -10.87
N GLY A 48 -20.80 -7.60 -11.24
CA GLY A 48 -19.39 -7.91 -11.07
C GLY A 48 -18.83 -7.31 -9.79
N VAL A 49 -17.57 -7.64 -9.49
CA VAL A 49 -16.82 -7.04 -8.39
C VAL A 49 -15.50 -6.47 -8.88
N ILE A 50 -14.99 -5.44 -8.22
CA ILE A 50 -13.66 -4.91 -8.49
C ILE A 50 -12.60 -5.94 -8.11
N VAL A 51 -11.66 -6.21 -9.02
CA VAL A 51 -10.42 -6.96 -8.75
C VAL A 51 -9.24 -6.07 -9.11
N CYS A 52 -8.35 -5.83 -8.15
CA CYS A 52 -7.17 -5.01 -8.37
C CYS A 52 -6.20 -5.71 -9.34
N ASP A 53 -5.82 -5.02 -10.42
CA ASP A 53 -4.90 -5.52 -11.45
C ASP A 53 -3.78 -4.51 -11.70
N GLY A 54 -2.56 -4.98 -11.91
CA GLY A 54 -1.39 -4.13 -12.12
C GLY A 54 -0.86 -3.41 -10.86
N PRO A 55 0.06 -2.43 -11.01
CA PRO A 55 0.77 -1.81 -9.90
C PRO A 55 -0.15 -1.07 -8.93
N HIS A 56 0.07 -1.31 -7.62
CA HIS A 56 -0.59 -0.63 -6.51
C HIS A 56 0.45 -0.28 -5.44
N LEU A 57 0.46 0.98 -5.00
CA LEU A 57 1.06 1.36 -3.73
C LEU A 57 0.10 0.97 -2.61
N VAL A 58 0.65 0.73 -1.41
CA VAL A 58 -0.15 0.42 -0.23
C VAL A 58 -1.02 1.62 0.12
N ASP A 59 -2.31 1.51 -0.20
CA ASP A 59 -3.38 2.43 0.20
C ASP A 59 -4.61 1.57 0.54
N LEU A 60 -4.84 1.38 1.83
CA LEU A 60 -5.88 0.49 2.35
C LEU A 60 -7.03 1.32 2.94
N LEU A 61 -8.23 1.00 2.50
CA LEU A 61 -9.48 1.59 2.98
C LEU A 61 -10.27 0.46 3.67
N ASP A 62 -10.34 0.48 5.01
CA ASP A 62 -10.91 -0.62 5.82
C ASP A 62 -10.21 -1.97 5.58
N GLY A 63 -8.88 -1.93 5.48
CA GLY A 63 -8.06 -3.13 5.23
C GLY A 63 -8.13 -3.68 3.80
N ARG A 64 -8.94 -3.11 2.91
CA ARG A 64 -9.02 -3.49 1.48
C ARG A 64 -8.26 -2.49 0.60
N PRO A 65 -7.53 -2.93 -0.43
CA PRO A 65 -6.81 -2.01 -1.30
C PRO A 65 -7.76 -1.10 -2.07
N ALA A 66 -7.38 0.17 -2.19
CA ALA A 66 -8.12 1.14 -2.98
C ALA A 66 -8.05 0.80 -4.48
N ALA A 67 -9.20 0.87 -5.15
CA ALA A 67 -9.32 0.54 -6.56
C ALA A 67 -8.76 1.69 -7.43
N LEU A 68 -8.04 1.32 -8.50
CA LEU A 68 -7.38 2.25 -9.40
C LEU A 68 -7.84 2.09 -10.86
N ASP A 69 -7.67 3.16 -11.63
CA ASP A 69 -7.88 3.18 -13.08
C ASP A 69 -7.18 2.00 -13.75
N GLY A 70 -7.91 1.28 -14.60
CA GLY A 70 -7.43 0.07 -15.27
C GLY A 70 -7.64 -1.24 -14.49
N ASP A 71 -8.11 -1.21 -13.24
CA ASP A 71 -8.50 -2.43 -12.51
C ASP A 71 -9.66 -3.16 -13.20
N LEU A 72 -9.89 -4.42 -12.83
CA LEU A 72 -10.84 -5.27 -13.52
C LEU A 72 -12.23 -5.26 -12.87
N CYS A 73 -13.25 -5.31 -13.72
CA CYS A 73 -14.59 -5.73 -13.34
C CYS A 73 -14.71 -7.25 -13.55
N ARG A 74 -14.75 -8.03 -12.48
CA ARG A 74 -14.95 -9.48 -12.56
C ARG A 74 -16.44 -9.82 -12.64
N CYS A 75 -17.02 -9.59 -13.81
CA CYS A 75 -18.36 -10.06 -14.18
C CYS A 75 -18.27 -11.31 -15.10
N LYS A 76 -19.33 -11.58 -15.87
CA LYS A 76 -19.41 -12.70 -16.83
C LYS A 76 -18.79 -12.38 -18.20
N CYS A 77 -18.38 -11.14 -18.47
CA CYS A 77 -17.73 -10.76 -19.72
C CYS A 77 -16.36 -11.45 -19.88
N ASP A 78 -16.01 -11.78 -21.13
CA ASP A 78 -14.70 -12.28 -21.52
C ASP A 78 -14.19 -11.53 -22.76
N PRO A 79 -13.10 -10.74 -22.67
CA PRO A 79 -12.29 -10.50 -21.47
C PRO A 79 -13.02 -9.66 -20.40
N PRO A 80 -12.58 -9.70 -19.12
CA PRO A 80 -13.10 -8.84 -18.06
C PRO A 80 -12.92 -7.35 -18.41
N PRO A 81 -13.97 -6.51 -18.29
CA PRO A 81 -13.88 -5.08 -18.55
C PRO A 81 -12.94 -4.37 -17.58
N ARG A 82 -12.39 -3.23 -18.00
CA ARG A 82 -11.52 -2.39 -17.15
C ARG A 82 -12.27 -1.19 -16.60
N LEU A 83 -11.94 -0.78 -15.38
CA LEU A 83 -12.43 0.43 -14.74
C LEU A 83 -11.78 1.68 -15.34
N ILE A 84 -12.59 2.73 -15.48
CA ILE A 84 -12.21 4.04 -16.00
C ILE A 84 -12.51 5.05 -14.89
N ALA A 85 -11.49 5.74 -14.40
CA ALA A 85 -11.67 6.76 -13.37
C ALA A 85 -12.55 7.92 -13.87
N ASN A 86 -13.50 8.33 -13.03
CA ASN A 86 -14.40 9.47 -13.25
C ASN A 86 -13.90 10.76 -12.57
N GLN A 87 -12.67 10.76 -12.06
CA GLN A 87 -12.04 11.89 -11.38
C GLN A 87 -10.54 11.93 -11.68
N ASN A 88 -9.94 13.11 -11.59
CA ASN A 88 -8.52 13.34 -11.88
C ASN A 88 -7.76 14.06 -10.74
N LEU A 89 -8.33 14.09 -9.53
CA LEU A 89 -7.77 14.76 -8.35
C LEU A 89 -6.79 13.87 -7.58
N ARG A 90 -7.19 12.62 -7.26
CA ARG A 90 -6.37 11.69 -6.46
C ARG A 90 -5.87 10.54 -7.32
N CYS A 91 -4.56 10.35 -7.37
CA CYS A 91 -3.91 9.25 -8.12
C CYS A 91 -2.71 8.70 -7.36
N GLN A 92 -2.31 7.49 -7.73
CA GLN A 92 -1.00 6.94 -7.39
C GLN A 92 -0.02 7.18 -8.53
N LEU A 93 1.23 7.46 -8.17
CA LEU A 93 2.34 7.68 -9.08
C LEU A 93 3.25 6.46 -9.06
N PHE A 94 3.43 5.84 -10.22
CA PHE A 94 4.39 4.77 -10.41
C PHE A 94 5.54 5.29 -11.24
N ASP A 95 6.76 5.15 -10.75
CA ASP A 95 7.93 5.42 -11.57
C ASP A 95 8.00 4.38 -12.68
N ASN A 96 8.08 4.83 -13.93
CA ASN A 96 8.47 3.94 -15.01
C ASN A 96 9.95 3.63 -14.79
N VAL A 97 10.26 2.61 -14.00
CA VAL A 97 11.64 2.13 -13.89
C VAL A 97 11.98 1.49 -15.23
N ALA A 98 12.51 2.28 -16.16
CA ALA A 98 13.30 1.75 -17.25
C ALA A 98 14.34 0.82 -16.61
N PRO A 99 14.58 -0.39 -17.14
CA PRO A 99 15.59 -1.27 -16.58
C PRO A 99 16.88 -0.47 -16.51
N ARG A 100 17.39 -0.22 -15.29
CA ARG A 100 18.73 0.35 -15.14
C ARG A 100 19.63 -0.53 -16.00
N PRO A 101 20.37 0.01 -16.98
CA PRO A 101 21.40 -0.78 -17.60
C PRO A 101 22.25 -1.31 -16.46
N ARG A 102 22.35 -2.64 -16.33
CA ARG A 102 23.31 -3.24 -15.41
C ARG A 102 24.60 -2.50 -15.65
N ALA A 103 25.14 -1.84 -14.64
CA ALA A 103 26.49 -1.32 -14.71
C ALA A 103 27.35 -2.52 -15.13
N THR A 104 27.88 -2.47 -16.35
CA THR A 104 28.92 -3.41 -16.75
C THR A 104 29.98 -3.28 -15.66
N ALA A 105 30.29 -4.40 -15.00
CA ALA A 105 31.32 -4.42 -13.99
C ALA A 105 32.56 -3.78 -14.61
N GLN A 106 32.96 -2.62 -14.11
CA GLN A 106 34.24 -2.05 -14.46
C GLN A 106 35.28 -3.10 -14.09
N PRO A 107 36.25 -3.41 -14.97
CA PRO A 107 37.37 -4.27 -14.60
C PRO A 107 37.99 -3.70 -13.33
N ALA A 108 38.10 -4.53 -12.29
CA ALA A 108 38.75 -4.16 -11.06
C ALA A 108 40.16 -3.64 -11.39
N ALA A 109 40.44 -2.39 -11.04
CA ALA A 109 41.80 -1.88 -11.03
C ALA A 109 42.63 -2.77 -10.07
N PRO A 110 43.88 -3.12 -10.41
CA PRO A 110 44.71 -3.96 -9.56
C PRO A 110 44.95 -3.26 -8.23
N THR A 111 44.55 -3.92 -7.15
CA THR A 111 44.75 -3.50 -5.77
C THR A 111 46.25 -3.40 -5.50
N ALA A 112 46.73 -2.21 -5.16
CA ALA A 112 48.08 -2.04 -4.64
C ALA A 112 48.22 -2.84 -3.33
N HIS A 113 49.27 -3.67 -3.26
CA HIS A 113 49.59 -4.47 -2.09
C HIS A 113 49.97 -3.57 -0.91
N HIS A 114 49.11 -3.50 0.11
CA HIS A 114 49.51 -2.99 1.42
C HIS A 114 50.29 -4.08 2.18
N PRO A 115 51.43 -3.75 2.81
CA PRO A 115 52.17 -4.71 3.62
C PRO A 115 51.37 -5.09 4.88
N VAL A 116 51.44 -6.38 5.21
CA VAL A 116 50.85 -7.00 6.40
C VAL A 116 51.48 -6.39 7.65
N ALA A 117 50.67 -5.72 8.47
CA ALA A 117 51.01 -5.38 9.85
C ALA A 117 50.53 -6.53 10.77
N GLU A 118 51.39 -6.92 11.70
CA GLU A 118 51.24 -8.05 12.64
C GLU A 118 49.92 -8.07 13.44
N PRO A 119 49.44 -9.26 13.84
CA PRO A 119 48.25 -9.38 14.68
C PRO A 119 48.55 -8.93 16.12
N ARG A 120 47.84 -7.89 16.58
CA ARG A 120 47.75 -7.55 18.01
C ARG A 120 46.92 -8.61 18.74
N PRO A 121 47.39 -9.14 19.89
CA PRO A 121 46.59 -10.07 20.69
C PRO A 121 45.39 -9.36 21.34
N SER A 122 44.23 -10.00 21.21
CA SER A 122 42.95 -9.57 21.76
C SER A 122 42.82 -10.05 23.22
N SER A 123 42.86 -9.11 24.17
CA SER A 123 42.48 -9.40 25.56
C SER A 123 40.97 -9.17 25.73
N PHE A 124 40.19 -10.24 25.56
CA PHE A 124 38.78 -10.28 25.94
C PHE A 124 38.68 -10.50 27.45
N THR A 125 38.18 -9.50 28.17
CA THR A 125 37.76 -9.62 29.57
C THR A 125 36.23 -9.76 29.59
N PRO A 126 35.63 -10.82 30.18
CA PRO A 126 34.19 -10.93 30.28
C PRO A 126 33.66 -10.00 31.38
N ALA A 127 32.61 -9.23 31.07
CA ALA A 127 31.89 -8.44 32.06
C ALA A 127 30.94 -9.33 32.88
N PRO A 128 30.75 -9.06 34.19
CA PRO A 128 29.90 -9.88 35.05
C PRO A 128 28.40 -9.62 34.82
N ASN A 129 27.61 -10.69 34.91
CA ASN A 129 26.15 -10.70 34.85
C ASN A 129 25.53 -9.78 35.90
N ARG A 130 24.65 -8.87 35.45
CA ARG A 130 23.75 -8.11 36.33
C ARG A 130 22.37 -8.78 36.38
N PRO A 131 21.79 -9.00 37.57
CA PRO A 131 20.50 -9.65 37.73
C PRO A 131 19.31 -8.74 37.38
N THR A 132 18.26 -9.45 37.01
CA THR A 132 16.89 -9.09 36.63
C THR A 132 16.20 -8.11 37.60
N SER A 133 15.48 -7.13 37.05
CA SER A 133 14.40 -6.40 37.74
C SER A 133 13.41 -5.91 36.69
N THR A 134 12.25 -6.56 36.58
CA THR A 134 10.96 -6.15 37.18
C THR A 134 10.13 -5.33 36.19
N PHE A 135 9.10 -6.01 35.66
CA PHE A 135 7.81 -5.52 35.16
C PHE A 135 7.69 -4.02 34.84
N ALA A 136 7.66 -3.70 33.53
CA ALA A 136 7.02 -2.50 33.00
C ALA A 136 5.60 -2.85 32.52
N PRO A 137 4.56 -2.05 32.86
CA PRO A 137 3.19 -2.30 32.45
C PRO A 137 2.97 -2.07 30.95
N LEU A 138 2.04 -2.84 30.38
CA LEU A 138 1.71 -2.91 28.96
C LEU A 138 1.23 -1.56 28.38
N PRO A 139 1.49 -1.28 27.08
CA PRO A 139 1.20 -0.01 26.40
C PRO A 139 -0.30 0.30 26.17
N GLY A 140 -1.21 -0.27 26.96
CA GLY A 140 -2.67 -0.06 26.84
C GLY A 140 -3.27 0.86 27.91
N GLN A 141 -2.64 1.04 29.07
CA GLN A 141 -3.24 1.80 30.19
C GLN A 141 -3.06 3.33 30.12
N VAL A 142 -2.18 3.82 29.24
CA VAL A 142 -1.95 5.27 29.09
C VAL A 142 -3.14 5.95 28.39
N CYS A 143 -3.75 5.30 27.39
CA CYS A 143 -4.88 5.86 26.64
C CYS A 143 -6.17 5.94 27.47
N GLU A 144 -6.39 4.97 28.35
CA GLU A 144 -7.60 4.90 29.17
C GLU A 144 -7.64 6.00 30.25
N ASN A 145 -6.47 6.32 30.81
CA ASN A 145 -6.33 7.41 31.79
C ASN A 145 -6.52 8.80 31.15
N LEU A 146 -6.00 9.01 29.94
CA LEU A 146 -6.17 10.28 29.19
C LEU A 146 -7.64 10.53 28.80
N TRP A 147 -8.38 9.49 28.43
CA TRP A 147 -9.81 9.60 28.11
C TRP A 147 -10.65 9.99 29.34
N ARG A 148 -10.35 9.40 30.50
CA ARG A 148 -11.04 9.71 31.77
C ARG A 148 -10.84 11.16 32.20
N GLU A 149 -9.63 11.70 32.06
CA GLU A 149 -9.33 13.10 32.37
C GLU A 149 -10.07 14.08 31.46
N TYR A 150 -10.23 13.75 30.17
CA TYR A 150 -10.97 14.60 29.22
C TYR A 150 -12.45 14.72 29.58
N GLN A 151 -13.07 13.64 30.09
CA GLN A 151 -14.48 13.64 30.49
C GLN A 151 -14.78 14.44 31.77
N GLN A 152 -13.78 14.66 32.64
CA GLN A 152 -13.96 15.40 33.89
C GLN A 152 -13.75 16.92 33.76
N ARG A 153 -13.36 17.40 32.57
CA ARG A 153 -13.11 18.82 32.29
C ARG A 153 -14.30 19.53 31.60
N ALA A 154 -15.47 18.90 31.57
CA ALA A 154 -16.73 19.46 31.05
C ALA A 154 -17.68 19.85 32.18
#